data_AF-A0A2N6F3M0-F1
#
_entry.id   AF-A0A2N6F3M0-F1
#
_cell.length_a   1.000
_cell.length_b   1.000
_cell.length_c   1.000
_cell.angle_alpha   90.00
_cell.angle_beta   90.00
_cell.angle_gamma   90.00
#
_symmetry.space_group_name_H-M   'P 1'
#
loop_
_entity.id
_entity.type
_entity.pdbx_description
1 polymer ?
#
loop_
_entity_poly.entity_id
_entity_poly.type
_entity_poly.pdbx_seq_one_letter_code
_entity_poly.pdbx_strand_id
1 'polypeptide(L)'
;MLNLFLMRKSKQNCSSTNSKGYTLLELLTVFVIISALTLIIVPTYFSYIDSAKVAVACGTLEACRKDLDLYYFDNFKYPDAIDFSTGLDGNGRTVFHVSLLDQIRTDLAVVVEYTTGVDTYTLKVRANNRDQTLITATPRTILY
;
A
#
# COMPACT_ATOMS: atom_id res chain seq x y z
N MET A 1 -50.80 33.26 68.33
CA MET A 1 -51.48 32.50 67.26
C MET A 1 -50.42 31.80 66.44
N LEU A 2 -50.29 30.48 66.63
CA LEU A 2 -49.47 29.60 65.83
C LEU A 2 -50.03 29.52 64.39
N ASN A 3 -49.16 29.50 63.38
CA ASN A 3 -49.33 28.52 62.33
C ASN A 3 -47.99 28.04 61.76
N LEU A 4 -47.81 26.75 61.96
CA LEU A 4 -46.62 25.95 61.71
C LEU A 4 -46.65 25.53 60.23
N PHE A 5 -45.88 26.20 59.38
CA PHE A 5 -45.72 25.78 57.98
C PHE A 5 -44.78 24.57 57.92
N LEU A 6 -45.37 23.36 58.01
CA LEU A 6 -44.68 22.10 57.77
C LEU A 6 -44.42 21.93 56.26
N MET A 7 -43.21 22.27 55.81
CA MET A 7 -42.70 21.79 54.52
C MET A 7 -41.97 20.46 54.73
N ARG A 8 -42.72 19.36 54.58
CA ARG A 8 -42.20 17.99 54.61
C ARG A 8 -41.21 17.79 53.47
N LYS A 9 -39.91 17.68 53.81
CA LYS A 9 -38.85 17.33 52.85
C LYS A 9 -39.09 15.93 52.30
N SER A 10 -39.28 15.82 50.98
CA SER A 10 -39.32 14.55 50.25
C SER A 10 -37.94 13.88 50.34
N LYS A 11 -37.92 12.62 50.79
CA LYS A 11 -36.72 11.78 50.94
C LYS A 11 -36.35 11.27 49.54
N GLN A 12 -35.43 11.94 48.87
CA GLN A 12 -34.85 11.49 47.60
C GLN A 12 -34.04 10.21 47.86
N ASN A 13 -34.51 9.07 47.37
CA ASN A 13 -33.74 7.83 47.32
C ASN A 13 -32.63 7.99 46.27
N CYS A 14 -31.44 8.41 46.71
CA CYS A 14 -30.26 8.36 45.86
C CYS A 14 -29.77 6.91 45.82
N SER A 15 -30.18 6.17 44.79
CA SER A 15 -29.53 4.92 44.40
C SER A 15 -28.06 5.23 44.14
N SER A 16 -27.17 4.75 45.01
CA SER A 16 -25.72 4.77 44.84
C SER A 16 -25.34 3.93 43.61
N THR A 17 -25.46 4.50 42.42
CA THR A 17 -24.75 3.97 41.25
C THR A 17 -23.28 4.25 41.48
N ASN A 18 -22.55 3.19 41.78
CA ASN A 18 -21.11 3.17 42.01
C ASN A 18 -20.42 3.58 40.70
N SER A 19 -20.32 4.90 40.51
CA SER A 19 -19.72 5.53 39.34
C SER A 19 -18.21 5.48 39.53
N LYS A 20 -17.63 4.30 39.29
CA LYS A 20 -16.18 4.11 39.32
C LYS A 20 -15.59 4.83 38.11
N GLY A 21 -15.06 6.03 38.33
CA GLY A 21 -14.25 6.73 37.34
C GLY A 21 -12.86 6.09 37.25
N TYR A 22 -12.34 5.99 36.03
CA TYR A 22 -10.94 5.60 35.78
C TYR A 22 -10.01 6.62 36.46
N THR A 23 -8.95 6.13 37.10
CA THR A 23 -7.97 7.01 37.74
C THR A 23 -7.00 7.57 36.69
N LEU A 24 -6.47 8.78 36.89
CA LEU A 24 -5.50 9.38 35.96
C LEU A 24 -4.25 8.51 35.78
N LEU A 25 -3.84 7.82 36.84
CA LEU A 25 -2.71 6.90 36.82
C LEU A 25 -2.95 5.72 35.88
N GLU A 26 -4.20 5.27 35.74
CA GLU A 26 -4.59 4.12 34.93
C GLU A 26 -4.35 4.38 33.44
N LEU A 27 -4.68 5.59 32.97
CA LEU A 27 -4.38 6.01 31.60
C LEU A 27 -2.87 6.32 31.42
N LEU A 28 -2.22 6.86 32.45
CA LEU A 28 -0.79 7.17 32.42
C LEU A 28 0.06 5.92 32.21
N THR A 29 -0.18 4.86 32.98
CA THR A 29 0.58 3.61 32.84
C THR A 29 0.34 2.96 31.49
N VAL A 30 -0.87 3.05 30.94
CA VAL A 30 -1.21 2.52 29.61
C VAL A 30 -0.43 3.26 28.52
N PHE A 31 -0.38 4.60 28.58
CA PHE A 31 0.40 5.39 27.62
C PHE A 31 1.91 5.10 27.71
N VAL A 32 2.43 4.90 28.92
CA VAL A 32 3.84 4.52 29.13
C VAL A 32 4.14 3.18 28.47
N ILE A 33 3.26 2.18 28.62
CA ILE A 33 3.45 0.86 27.99
C ILE A 33 3.28 0.94 26.46
N ILE A 34 2.26 1.65 25.96
CA ILE A 34 2.02 1.80 24.51
C ILE A 34 3.20 2.51 23.84
N SER A 35 3.71 3.59 24.42
CA SER A 35 4.84 4.33 23.86
C SER A 35 6.12 3.50 23.84
N ALA A 36 6.40 2.74 24.91
CA ALA A 36 7.53 1.83 24.96
C ALA A 36 7.46 0.75 23.87
N LEU A 37 6.29 0.12 23.67
CA LEU A 37 6.09 -0.89 22.63
C LEU A 37 6.20 -0.29 21.22
N THR A 38 5.63 0.89 21.01
CA THR A 38 5.63 1.57 19.70
C THR A 38 7.06 1.83 19.23
N LEU A 39 7.95 2.29 20.12
CA LEU A 39 9.34 2.58 19.77
C LEU A 39 10.07 1.35 19.18
N ILE A 40 9.77 0.15 19.70
CA ILE A 40 10.39 -1.10 19.26
C ILE A 40 9.82 -1.55 17.90
N ILE A 41 8.52 -1.34 17.66
CA ILE A 41 7.79 -1.90 16.50
C ILE A 41 7.95 -1.05 15.22
N VAL A 42 8.13 0.27 15.34
CA VAL A 42 8.18 1.19 14.20
C VAL A 42 9.12 0.76 13.04
N PRO A 43 10.40 0.41 13.26
CA PRO A 43 11.30 0.08 12.14
C PRO A 43 10.92 -1.21 11.41
N THR A 44 10.42 -2.23 12.14
CA THR A 44 10.02 -3.49 11.54
C THR A 44 8.77 -3.32 10.68
N TYR A 45 7.81 -2.50 11.13
CA TYR A 45 6.62 -2.17 10.35
C TYR A 45 6.94 -1.56 8.99
N PHE A 46 7.91 -0.65 8.90
CA PHE A 46 8.33 -0.07 7.62
C PHE A 46 8.92 -1.12 6.66
N SER A 47 9.70 -2.07 7.17
CA SER A 47 10.25 -3.18 6.37
C SER A 47 9.14 -4.07 5.77
N TYR A 48 8.05 -4.29 6.51
CA TYR A 48 6.89 -5.03 5.99
C TYR A 48 6.19 -4.26 4.87
N ILE A 49 6.01 -2.95 5.02
CA ILE A 49 5.46 -2.11 3.94
C ILE A 49 6.35 -2.18 2.71
N ASP A 50 7.67 -2.05 2.86
CA ASP A 50 8.60 -2.12 1.74
C ASP A 50 8.50 -3.46 1.00
N SER A 51 8.38 -4.57 1.72
CA SER A 51 8.18 -5.90 1.12
C SER A 51 6.85 -6.02 0.39
N ALA A 52 5.77 -5.45 0.95
CA ALA A 52 4.46 -5.41 0.30
C ALA A 52 4.50 -4.60 -1.01
N LYS A 53 5.23 -3.48 -1.03
CA LYS A 53 5.41 -2.68 -2.26
C LYS A 53 6.17 -3.43 -3.35
N VAL A 54 7.19 -4.22 -2.99
CA VAL A 54 7.87 -5.11 -3.95
C VAL A 54 6.90 -6.15 -4.51
N ALA A 55 6.05 -6.75 -3.67
CA ALA A 55 5.04 -7.71 -4.12
C ALA A 55 4.02 -7.08 -5.08
N VAL A 56 3.55 -5.86 -4.79
CA VAL A 56 2.67 -5.09 -5.69
C VAL A 56 3.36 -4.80 -7.02
N ALA A 57 4.61 -4.34 -6.99
CA ALA A 57 5.40 -4.09 -8.20
C ALA A 57 5.58 -5.36 -9.04
N CYS A 58 5.80 -6.52 -8.43
CA CYS A 58 5.81 -7.80 -9.12
C CYS A 58 4.46 -8.11 -9.79
N GLY A 59 3.33 -7.87 -9.11
CA GLY A 59 1.99 -8.05 -9.70
C GLY A 59 1.73 -7.11 -10.89
N THR A 60 2.17 -5.86 -10.80
CA THR A 60 2.07 -4.90 -11.91
C THR A 60 2.95 -5.31 -13.09
N LEU A 61 4.14 -5.87 -12.84
CA LEU A 61 4.96 -6.48 -13.88
C LEU A 61 4.32 -7.71 -14.50
N GLU A 62 3.66 -8.57 -13.73
CA GLU A 62 2.91 -9.71 -14.29
C GLU A 62 1.82 -9.24 -15.25
N ALA A 63 1.14 -8.14 -14.93
CA ALA A 63 0.18 -7.53 -15.84
C ALA A 63 0.88 -6.98 -17.11
N CYS A 64 2.05 -6.34 -16.98
CA CYS A 64 2.84 -5.90 -18.13
C CYS A 64 3.24 -7.07 -19.02
N ARG A 65 3.62 -8.22 -18.44
CA ARG A 65 3.97 -9.42 -19.18
C ARG A 65 2.80 -9.93 -20.01
N LYS A 66 1.59 -9.98 -19.44
CA LYS A 66 0.38 -10.40 -20.16
C LYS A 66 0.09 -9.49 -21.36
N ASP A 67 0.19 -8.18 -21.18
CA ASP A 67 0.01 -7.22 -22.26
C ASP A 67 1.08 -7.37 -23.37
N LEU A 68 2.34 -7.62 -22.98
CA LEU A 68 3.42 -7.91 -23.93
C LEU A 68 3.21 -9.23 -24.68
N ASP A 69 2.67 -10.25 -24.01
CA ASP A 69 2.35 -11.53 -24.66
C ASP A 69 1.19 -11.37 -25.64
N LEU A 70 0.15 -10.59 -25.30
CA LEU A 70 -0.92 -10.21 -26.23
C LEU A 70 -0.36 -9.48 -27.46
N TYR A 71 0.52 -8.50 -27.24
CA TYR A 71 1.20 -7.80 -28.34
C TYR A 71 1.97 -8.77 -29.23
N TYR A 72 2.69 -9.73 -28.63
CA TYR A 72 3.43 -10.75 -29.38
C TYR A 72 2.49 -11.65 -30.18
N PHE A 73 1.34 -12.05 -29.66
CA PHE A 73 0.36 -12.86 -30.39
C PHE A 73 -0.17 -12.14 -31.64
N ASP A 74 -0.36 -10.82 -31.58
CA ASP A 74 -0.87 -10.04 -32.70
C ASP A 74 0.21 -9.70 -33.74
N ASN A 75 1.46 -9.51 -33.29
CA ASN A 75 2.53 -8.94 -34.13
C ASN A 75 3.66 -9.94 -34.45
N PHE A 76 3.63 -11.14 -33.84
CA PHE A 76 4.69 -12.16 -33.89
C PHE A 76 6.07 -11.66 -33.47
N LYS A 77 6.13 -10.53 -32.76
CA LYS A 77 7.35 -9.96 -32.21
C LYS A 77 7.04 -9.10 -31.00
N TYR A 78 7.99 -9.01 -30.08
CA TYR A 78 7.94 -8.01 -29.00
C TYR A 78 8.23 -6.60 -29.55
N PRO A 79 7.73 -5.54 -28.90
CA PRO A 79 7.94 -4.17 -29.37
C PRO A 79 9.43 -3.80 -29.29
N ASP A 80 9.94 -3.11 -30.31
CA ASP A 80 11.35 -2.71 -30.37
C ASP A 80 11.69 -1.62 -29.35
N ALA A 81 10.69 -0.78 -29.05
CA ALA A 81 10.73 0.24 -28.02
C ALA A 81 9.32 0.44 -27.45
N ILE A 82 9.24 0.86 -26.19
CA ILE A 82 7.97 1.16 -25.52
C ILE A 82 8.06 2.53 -24.88
N ASP A 83 7.10 3.39 -25.17
CA ASP A 83 6.88 4.62 -24.42
C ASP A 83 6.00 4.32 -23.21
N PHE A 84 6.61 4.24 -22.03
CA PHE A 84 5.89 4.02 -20.76
C PHE A 84 4.98 5.18 -20.34
N SER A 85 5.04 6.33 -21.02
CA SER A 85 4.13 7.43 -20.76
C SER A 85 2.78 7.21 -21.44
N THR A 86 2.81 6.73 -22.70
CA THR A 86 1.63 6.58 -23.56
C THR A 86 1.18 5.13 -23.71
N GLY A 87 2.03 4.17 -23.37
CA GLY A 87 1.80 2.75 -23.57
C GLY A 87 1.91 2.31 -25.03
N LEU A 88 2.53 3.12 -25.88
CA LEU A 88 2.64 2.87 -27.32
C LEU A 88 4.04 2.40 -27.71
N ASP A 89 4.14 1.66 -28.82
CA ASP A 89 5.41 1.35 -29.48
C ASP A 89 5.89 2.51 -30.39
N GLY A 90 7.09 2.36 -30.97
CA GLY A 90 7.63 3.33 -31.92
C GLY A 90 6.83 3.51 -33.22
N ASN A 91 5.84 2.64 -33.48
CA ASN A 91 4.94 2.70 -34.64
C ASN A 91 3.52 3.17 -34.26
N GLY A 92 3.29 3.58 -33.01
CA GLY A 92 1.99 4.04 -32.50
C GLY A 92 1.00 2.93 -32.18
N ARG A 93 1.44 1.67 -32.08
CA ARG A 93 0.63 0.52 -31.68
C ARG A 93 0.53 0.44 -30.16
N THR A 94 -0.63 0.06 -29.64
CA THR A 94 -0.81 -0.12 -28.20
C THR A 94 -0.06 -1.34 -27.69
N VAL A 95 0.87 -1.12 -26.78
CA VAL A 95 1.58 -2.16 -26.03
C VAL A 95 0.92 -2.37 -24.67
N PHE A 96 0.59 -1.27 -23.99
CA PHE A 96 -0.02 -1.28 -22.66
C PHE A 96 -1.35 -0.54 -22.69
N HIS A 97 -2.36 -1.10 -22.02
CA HIS A 97 -3.63 -0.41 -21.84
C HIS A 97 -3.53 0.71 -20.78
N VAL A 98 -4.41 1.72 -20.89
CA VAL A 98 -4.31 2.97 -20.10
C VAL A 98 -4.36 2.74 -18.59
N SER A 99 -5.17 1.79 -18.10
CA SER A 99 -5.29 1.49 -16.66
C SER A 99 -3.98 0.95 -16.07
N LEU A 100 -3.23 0.17 -16.84
CA LEU A 100 -1.95 -0.37 -16.41
C LEU A 100 -0.86 0.69 -16.40
N LEU A 101 -0.95 1.72 -17.24
CA LEU A 101 -0.02 2.86 -17.17
C LEU A 101 -0.14 3.61 -15.85
N ASP A 102 -1.36 3.75 -15.32
CA ASP A 102 -1.58 4.37 -14.01
C ASP A 102 -1.01 3.52 -12.87
N GLN A 103 -1.18 2.20 -12.95
CA GLN A 103 -0.57 1.24 -12.02
C GLN A 103 0.95 1.28 -12.07
N ILE A 104 1.55 1.25 -13.27
CA ILE A 104 3.00 1.38 -13.48
C ILE A 104 3.54 2.65 -12.80
N ARG A 105 2.87 3.78 -13.01
CA ARG A 105 3.31 5.08 -12.45
C ARG A 105 3.22 5.12 -10.92
N THR A 106 2.30 4.37 -10.34
CA THR A 106 2.06 4.34 -8.89
C THR A 106 2.99 3.34 -8.19
N ASP A 107 3.12 2.14 -8.76
CA ASP A 107 3.76 1.00 -8.10
C ASP A 107 5.26 0.91 -8.38
N LEU A 108 5.72 1.48 -9.50
CA LEU A 108 7.11 1.45 -9.93
C LEU A 108 7.74 2.84 -9.75
N ALA A 109 8.95 2.89 -9.19
CA ALA A 109 9.69 4.14 -8.99
C ALA A 109 10.31 4.64 -10.31
N VAL A 110 10.98 3.73 -11.04
CA VAL A 110 11.70 4.04 -12.29
C VAL A 110 11.73 2.77 -13.14
N VAL A 111 11.44 2.92 -14.44
CA VAL A 111 11.82 1.92 -15.45
C VAL A 111 13.29 2.17 -15.79
N VAL A 112 14.13 1.18 -15.51
CA VAL A 112 15.60 1.30 -15.62
C VAL A 112 16.07 0.99 -17.03
N GLU A 113 15.57 -0.10 -17.59
CA GLU A 113 16.03 -0.60 -18.89
C GLU A 113 14.95 -1.46 -19.54
N TYR A 114 14.76 -1.27 -20.84
CA TYR A 114 14.01 -2.18 -21.69
C TYR A 114 14.91 -2.59 -22.86
N THR A 115 15.09 -3.89 -23.03
CA THR A 115 15.86 -4.46 -24.15
C THR A 115 15.06 -5.59 -24.77
N THR A 116 15.00 -5.60 -26.10
CA THR A 116 14.37 -6.67 -26.87
C THR A 116 15.43 -7.54 -27.55
N GLY A 117 15.11 -8.81 -27.78
CA GLY A 117 15.89 -9.79 -28.52
C GLY A 117 14.97 -10.66 -29.38
N VAL A 118 15.52 -11.70 -30.00
CA VAL A 118 14.70 -12.66 -30.77
C VAL A 118 13.81 -13.41 -29.80
N ASP A 119 12.49 -13.22 -29.94
CA ASP A 119 11.42 -13.81 -29.10
C ASP A 119 11.62 -13.62 -27.59
N THR A 120 12.32 -12.56 -27.19
CA THR A 120 12.54 -12.26 -25.77
C THR A 120 12.58 -10.77 -25.50
N TYR A 121 12.24 -10.39 -24.27
CA TYR A 121 12.50 -9.05 -23.75
C TYR A 121 13.09 -9.15 -22.34
N THR A 122 13.81 -8.10 -21.94
CA THR A 122 14.23 -7.88 -20.56
C THR A 122 13.74 -6.51 -20.16
N LEU A 123 12.85 -6.49 -19.16
CA LEU A 123 12.32 -5.27 -18.57
C LEU A 123 12.84 -5.17 -17.13
N LYS A 124 13.72 -4.21 -16.88
CA LYS A 124 14.25 -3.91 -15.54
C LYS A 124 13.53 -2.69 -14.99
N VAL A 125 12.88 -2.86 -13.85
CA VAL A 125 12.17 -1.79 -13.15
C VAL A 125 12.58 -1.76 -11.69
N ARG A 126 12.36 -0.63 -11.02
CA ARG A 126 12.54 -0.50 -9.58
C ARG A 126 11.18 -0.40 -8.91
N ALA A 127 10.97 -1.20 -7.87
CA ALA A 127 9.78 -1.07 -7.02
C ALA A 127 9.77 0.30 -6.32
N ASN A 128 8.58 0.80 -5.98
CA ASN A 128 8.40 2.03 -5.20
C ASN A 128 8.66 1.83 -3.68
N ASN A 129 9.70 1.07 -3.32
CA ASN A 129 10.13 0.88 -1.94
C ASN A 129 11.36 1.74 -1.61
N ARG A 130 11.72 1.80 -0.32
CA ARG A 130 12.87 2.58 0.15
C ARG A 130 14.18 2.19 -0.53
N ASP A 131 14.41 0.90 -0.75
CA ASP A 131 15.66 0.38 -1.31
C ASP A 131 15.68 0.37 -2.85
N GLN A 132 14.59 0.79 -3.50
CA GLN A 132 14.40 0.73 -4.94
C GLN A 132 14.80 -0.62 -5.54
N THR A 133 14.24 -1.70 -4.99
CA THR A 133 14.56 -3.08 -5.37
C THR A 133 14.41 -3.27 -6.87
N LEU A 134 15.47 -3.74 -7.51
CA LEU A 134 15.51 -4.00 -8.95
C LEU A 134 14.77 -5.30 -9.25
N ILE A 135 13.70 -5.20 -10.03
CA ILE A 135 12.93 -6.34 -10.49
C ILE A 135 13.17 -6.48 -11.99
N THR A 136 13.52 -7.68 -12.42
CA THR A 136 13.76 -8.03 -13.82
C THR A 136 12.65 -8.96 -14.30
N ALA A 137 11.87 -8.51 -15.27
CA ALA A 137 10.87 -9.31 -15.95
C ALA A 137 11.39 -9.79 -17.32
N THR A 138 11.14 -11.06 -17.60
CA THR A 138 11.38 -11.73 -18.88
C THR A 138 10.11 -12.48 -19.30
N PRO A 139 9.96 -12.92 -20.56
CA PRO A 139 8.80 -13.70 -20.99
C PRO A 139 8.54 -14.95 -20.14
N ARG A 140 9.57 -15.51 -19.49
CA ARG A 140 9.47 -16.74 -18.71
C ARG A 140 9.34 -16.50 -17.21
N THR A 141 10.07 -15.54 -16.66
CA THR A 141 10.19 -15.36 -15.20
C THR A 141 10.29 -13.89 -14.78
N ILE A 142 9.97 -13.62 -13.52
CA ILE A 142 10.26 -12.37 -12.81
C ILE A 142 11.26 -12.68 -11.69
N LEU A 143 12.32 -11.89 -11.58
CA LEU A 143 13.38 -12.03 -10.59
C LEU A 143 13.54 -10.72 -9.80
N TYR A 144 13.73 -10.78 -8.49
CA TYR A 144 13.93 -9.64 -7.59
C TYR A 144 14.91 -9.98 -6.47
#